data_AF-A0A7S2AWQ2-F1
#
_entry.id   AF-A0A7S2AWQ2-F1
#
_cell.length_a   1.000
_cell.length_b   1.000
_cell.length_c   1.000
_cell.angle_alpha   90.00
_cell.angle_beta   90.00
_cell.angle_gamma   90.00
#
_symmetry.space_group_name_H-M   'P 1'
#
loop_
_entity.id
_entity.type
_entity.pdbx_description
1 polymer ?
#
loop_
_entity_poly.entity_id
_entity_poly.type
_entity_poly.pdbx_seq_one_letter_code
_entity_poly.pdbx_strand_id
1 'polypeptide(L)'
;NVFICTPLPAIDGEEPVEWLTEDLTLNCSLDSPIRVGWVVYTCLMILVYPMGIPAVFYLLLSNPRTLQKVRDPKRNEHNSDRLSVLKPLYDSYKPDHFRAEIGISLWRILMCGMIVFMGRSRVTRASSALVIALVTAVCFREHLPFRHESTNGLAWGGCWLLVITLLMALMIIVAPFKIDSWALGMVMVLCTTIVFCFAISFS
;
A
#
# COMPACT_ATOMS: atom_id res chain seq x y z
N ASN A 1 5.85 -12.80 -17.51
CA ASN A 1 5.93 -14.11 -16.82
C ASN A 1 6.00 -13.88 -15.32
N VAL A 2 4.88 -13.46 -14.70
CA VAL A 2 4.78 -13.32 -13.23
C VAL A 2 4.13 -14.56 -12.61
N PHE A 3 3.43 -15.37 -13.42
CA PHE A 3 2.83 -16.64 -13.03
C PHE A 3 3.31 -17.69 -14.03
N ILE A 4 4.05 -18.68 -13.56
CA ILE A 4 4.60 -19.79 -14.36
C ILE A 4 3.80 -21.03 -13.98
N CYS A 5 3.33 -21.76 -14.98
CA CYS A 5 2.63 -23.02 -14.80
C CYS A 5 3.59 -24.18 -15.11
N THR A 6 3.57 -25.19 -14.26
CA THR A 6 4.36 -26.41 -14.40
C THR A 6 3.43 -27.59 -14.61
N PRO A 7 3.63 -28.39 -15.68
CA PRO A 7 2.87 -29.62 -15.87
C PRO A 7 3.30 -30.65 -14.83
N LEU A 8 2.33 -31.29 -14.16
CA LEU A 8 2.58 -32.47 -13.35
C LEU A 8 2.24 -33.74 -14.14
N PRO A 9 3.04 -34.82 -14.00
CA PRO A 9 2.75 -36.06 -14.69
C PRO A 9 1.42 -36.63 -14.20
N ALA A 10 0.57 -37.01 -15.15
CA ALA A 10 -0.68 -37.69 -14.84
C ALA A 10 -0.38 -39.04 -14.16
N ILE A 11 -1.06 -39.29 -13.04
CA ILE A 11 -1.08 -40.60 -12.37
C ILE A 11 -2.39 -41.25 -12.79
N ASP A 12 -2.35 -42.51 -13.25
CA ASP A 12 -3.53 -43.32 -13.56
C ASP A 12 -4.46 -42.82 -14.69
N GLY A 13 -3.91 -42.51 -15.88
CA GLY A 13 -4.69 -42.37 -17.11
C GLY A 13 -5.52 -41.08 -17.26
N GLU A 14 -5.36 -40.12 -16.36
CA GLU A 14 -5.92 -38.77 -16.47
C GLU A 14 -5.10 -37.88 -17.43
N GLU A 15 -5.72 -36.79 -17.90
CA GLU A 15 -5.03 -35.78 -18.73
C GLU A 15 -4.00 -34.99 -17.92
N PRO A 16 -2.88 -34.54 -18.55
CA PRO A 16 -1.88 -33.73 -17.88
C PRO A 16 -2.46 -32.38 -17.45
N VAL A 17 -2.44 -32.11 -16.14
CA VAL A 17 -2.91 -30.86 -15.54
C VAL A 17 -1.73 -29.93 -15.26
N GLU A 18 -1.86 -28.67 -15.68
CA GLU A 18 -0.90 -27.61 -15.37
C GLU A 18 -1.25 -26.91 -14.06
N TRP A 19 -0.28 -26.74 -13.18
CA TRP A 19 -0.46 -26.08 -11.88
C TRP A 19 0.48 -24.88 -11.74
N LEU A 20 0.08 -23.87 -10.96
CA LEU A 20 0.92 -22.72 -10.69
C LEU A 20 2.13 -23.15 -9.84
N THR A 21 3.34 -22.85 -10.29
CA THR A 21 4.57 -23.30 -9.61
C THR A 21 4.73 -22.75 -8.19
N GLU A 22 4.24 -21.53 -7.96
CA GLU A 22 4.29 -20.88 -6.63
C GLU A 22 3.19 -21.39 -5.69
N ASP A 23 2.10 -21.93 -6.22
CA ASP A 23 0.98 -22.46 -5.44
C ASP A 23 0.32 -23.64 -6.18
N LEU A 24 0.71 -24.85 -5.77
CA LEU A 24 0.22 -26.10 -6.36
C LEU A 24 -1.26 -26.40 -6.04
N THR A 25 -1.97 -25.53 -5.32
CA THR A 25 -3.43 -25.62 -5.17
C THR A 25 -4.19 -24.94 -6.32
N LEU A 26 -3.50 -24.17 -7.16
CA LEU A 26 -4.08 -23.43 -8.27
C LEU A 26 -3.80 -24.14 -9.60
N ASN A 27 -4.86 -24.65 -10.22
CA ASN A 27 -4.81 -25.24 -11.56
C ASN A 27 -4.84 -24.12 -12.62
N CYS A 28 -3.95 -24.20 -13.62
CA CYS A 28 -3.79 -23.23 -14.70
C CYS A 28 -4.72 -23.45 -15.91
N SER A 29 -5.42 -24.59 -16.00
CA SER A 29 -6.34 -24.88 -17.10
C SER A 29 -7.47 -23.84 -17.16
N LEU A 30 -7.64 -23.15 -18.29
CA LEU A 30 -8.64 -22.10 -18.46
C LEU A 30 -9.98 -22.63 -19.01
N ASP A 31 -10.13 -23.94 -19.19
CA ASP A 31 -11.21 -24.53 -20.00
C ASP A 31 -12.59 -24.57 -19.31
N SER A 32 -12.64 -24.37 -17.99
CA SER A 32 -13.93 -24.35 -17.29
C SER A 32 -14.60 -22.97 -17.36
N PRO A 33 -15.82 -22.84 -17.93
CA PRO A 33 -16.53 -21.56 -18.06
C PRO A 33 -16.82 -20.91 -16.69
N ILE A 34 -16.94 -21.73 -15.64
CA ILE A 34 -17.12 -21.27 -14.26
C ILE A 34 -15.88 -20.51 -13.76
N ARG A 35 -14.66 -20.98 -14.07
CA ARG A 35 -13.40 -20.35 -13.64
C ARG A 35 -13.20 -18.99 -14.31
N VAL A 36 -13.52 -18.86 -15.60
CA VAL A 36 -13.45 -17.57 -16.31
C VAL A 36 -14.34 -16.53 -15.61
N GLY A 37 -15.56 -16.92 -15.20
CA GLY A 37 -16.44 -16.05 -14.42
C GLY A 37 -15.83 -15.57 -13.10
N TRP A 38 -15.22 -16.48 -12.34
CA TRP A 38 -14.56 -16.13 -11.07
C TRP A 38 -13.31 -15.25 -11.24
N VAL A 39 -12.53 -15.45 -12.30
CA VAL A 39 -11.39 -14.58 -12.62
C VAL A 39 -11.85 -13.17 -12.93
N VAL A 40 -12.86 -13.01 -13.79
CA VAL A 40 -13.44 -11.69 -14.13
C VAL A 40 -13.99 -11.01 -12.87
N TYR A 41 -14.75 -11.73 -12.05
CA TYR A 41 -15.28 -11.21 -10.79
C TYR A 41 -14.17 -10.74 -9.84
N THR A 42 -13.11 -11.55 -9.69
CA THR A 42 -11.97 -11.24 -8.82
C THR A 42 -11.22 -10.01 -9.32
N CYS A 43 -10.94 -9.92 -10.61
CA CYS A 43 -10.31 -8.73 -11.21
C CYS A 43 -11.15 -7.47 -10.98
N LEU A 44 -12.48 -7.57 -11.09
CA LEU A 44 -13.38 -6.46 -10.82
C LEU A 44 -13.31 -6.05 -9.34
N MET A 45 -13.37 -7.01 -8.41
CA MET A 45 -13.30 -6.74 -6.97
C MET A 45 -11.95 -6.19 -6.51
N ILE A 46 -10.85 -6.63 -7.14
CA ILE A 46 -9.51 -6.06 -6.92
C ILE A 46 -9.44 -4.59 -7.34
N LEU A 47 -10.30 -4.11 -8.24
CA LEU A 47 -10.38 -2.68 -8.57
C LEU A 47 -11.38 -1.95 -7.67
N VAL A 48 -12.56 -2.53 -7.46
CA VAL A 48 -13.64 -1.93 -6.68
C VAL A 48 -13.25 -1.73 -5.22
N TYR A 49 -12.55 -2.68 -4.60
CA TYR A 49 -12.21 -2.59 -3.19
C TYR A 49 -11.20 -1.45 -2.89
N PRO A 50 -10.02 -1.39 -3.52
CA PRO A 50 -9.06 -0.32 -3.24
C PRO A 50 -9.54 1.04 -3.73
N MET A 51 -10.29 1.14 -4.83
CA MET A 51 -10.78 2.44 -5.33
C MET A 51 -12.08 2.89 -4.66
N GLY A 52 -12.93 1.96 -4.23
CA GLY A 52 -14.23 2.23 -3.64
C GLY A 52 -14.11 2.97 -2.30
N ILE A 53 -13.14 2.61 -1.47
CA ILE A 53 -12.93 3.25 -0.16
C ILE A 53 -12.54 4.74 -0.33
N PRO A 54 -11.48 5.11 -1.08
CA PRO A 54 -11.17 6.50 -1.40
C PRO A 54 -12.33 7.25 -2.08
N ALA A 55 -13.07 6.58 -2.99
CA ALA A 55 -14.19 7.21 -3.69
C ALA A 55 -15.34 7.54 -2.74
N VAL A 56 -15.72 6.63 -1.85
CA VAL A 56 -16.75 6.87 -0.82
C VAL A 56 -16.32 8.01 0.10
N PHE A 57 -15.06 8.04 0.53
CA PHE A 57 -14.53 9.13 1.34
C PHE A 57 -14.56 10.47 0.60
N TYR A 58 -14.17 10.50 -0.67
CA TYR A 58 -14.26 11.67 -1.52
C TYR A 58 -15.70 12.17 -1.65
N LEU A 59 -16.66 11.29 -1.91
CA LEU A 59 -18.07 11.63 -2.03
C LEU A 59 -18.63 12.21 -0.72
N LEU A 60 -18.37 11.55 0.42
CA LEU A 60 -18.84 12.00 1.73
C LEU A 60 -18.26 13.37 2.12
N LEU A 61 -16.99 13.60 1.81
CA LEU A 61 -16.26 14.85 2.08
C LEU A 61 -16.51 15.93 1.01
N SER A 62 -17.10 15.61 -0.14
CA SER A 62 -17.46 16.60 -1.16
C SER A 62 -18.78 17.31 -0.85
N ASN A 63 -19.60 16.77 0.05
CA ASN A 63 -20.87 17.36 0.43
C ASN A 63 -20.64 18.68 1.21
N PRO A 64 -21.17 19.83 0.75
CA PRO A 64 -20.93 21.13 1.38
C PRO A 64 -21.39 21.18 2.85
N ARG A 65 -22.43 20.42 3.21
CA ARG A 65 -22.92 20.32 4.59
C ARG A 65 -21.93 19.61 5.50
N THR A 66 -21.24 18.60 4.99
CA THR A 66 -20.19 17.88 5.73
C THR A 66 -18.95 18.77 5.87
N LEU A 67 -18.54 19.42 4.78
CA LEU A 67 -17.39 20.34 4.75
C LEU A 67 -17.49 21.45 5.79
N GLN A 68 -18.66 22.09 5.90
CA GLN A 68 -18.90 23.16 6.87
C GLN A 68 -18.78 22.66 8.32
N LYS A 69 -19.21 21.42 8.59
CA LYS A 69 -19.12 20.81 9.92
C LYS A 69 -17.69 20.35 10.27
N VAL A 70 -16.93 19.87 9.29
CA VAL A 70 -15.53 19.43 9.45
C VAL A 70 -14.60 20.63 9.67
N ARG A 71 -14.84 21.76 8.99
CA ARG A 71 -14.02 22.97 9.11
C ARG A 71 -14.19 23.66 10.48
N ASP A 72 -15.41 23.66 11.02
CA ASP A 72 -15.76 24.27 12.32
C ASP A 72 -16.26 23.22 13.34
N PRO A 73 -15.38 22.39 13.92
CA PRO A 73 -15.78 21.31 14.82
C PRO A 73 -16.40 21.82 16.12
N LYS A 74 -15.89 22.94 16.68
CA LYS A 74 -16.38 23.53 17.94
C LYS A 74 -17.83 24.05 17.88
N ARG A 75 -18.34 24.34 16.68
CA ARG A 75 -19.70 24.89 16.49
C ARG A 75 -20.76 23.79 16.35
N ASN A 76 -20.35 22.57 16.02
CA ASN A 76 -21.25 21.49 15.57
C ASN A 76 -21.17 20.23 16.44
N GLU A 77 -20.54 20.31 17.62
CA GLU A 77 -20.31 19.18 18.54
C GLU A 77 -21.61 18.46 18.96
N HIS A 78 -22.76 19.14 18.93
CA HIS A 78 -24.01 18.65 19.52
C HIS A 78 -25.00 17.99 18.53
N ASN A 79 -24.76 17.99 17.21
CA ASN A 79 -25.89 17.91 16.26
C ASN A 79 -25.75 16.92 15.06
N SER A 80 -25.03 15.80 15.19
CA SER A 80 -24.96 14.86 14.05
C SER A 80 -24.46 13.44 14.38
N ASP A 81 -25.37 12.49 14.65
CA ASP A 81 -25.07 11.05 14.74
C ASP A 81 -24.34 10.48 13.52
N ARG A 82 -24.58 11.06 12.33
CA ARG A 82 -23.87 10.65 11.11
C ARG A 82 -22.44 11.15 11.02
N LEU A 83 -22.07 12.23 11.74
CA LEU A 83 -20.73 12.81 11.65
C LEU A 83 -19.77 12.16 12.65
N SER A 84 -20.29 11.67 13.78
CA SER A 84 -19.49 10.90 14.75
C SER A 84 -18.89 9.64 14.14
N VAL A 85 -19.60 8.98 13.23
CA VAL A 85 -19.10 7.82 12.46
C VAL A 85 -17.94 8.20 11.52
N LEU A 86 -17.95 9.42 10.98
CA LEU A 86 -16.89 9.92 10.09
C LEU A 86 -15.73 10.58 10.85
N LYS A 87 -15.89 10.86 12.14
CA LYS A 87 -14.88 11.51 12.99
C LYS A 87 -13.50 10.84 12.88
N PRO A 88 -13.37 9.50 12.94
CA PRO A 88 -12.06 8.84 12.81
C PRO A 88 -11.32 9.19 11.51
N LEU A 89 -12.06 9.55 10.46
CA LEU A 89 -11.53 9.76 9.12
C LEU A 89 -10.84 11.12 8.94
N TYR A 90 -11.24 12.12 9.73
CA TYR A 90 -10.74 13.49 9.58
C TYR A 90 -10.13 14.07 10.87
N ASP A 91 -10.41 13.51 12.05
CA ASP A 91 -10.02 14.08 13.35
C ASP A 91 -8.49 14.09 13.56
N SER A 92 -7.77 13.13 12.96
CA SER A 92 -6.31 13.07 12.99
C SER A 92 -5.63 14.13 12.13
N TYR A 93 -6.37 14.77 11.22
CA TYR A 93 -5.85 15.73 10.24
C TYR A 93 -6.16 17.18 10.62
N LYS A 94 -5.36 18.11 10.09
CA LYS A 94 -5.67 19.55 10.19
C LYS A 94 -6.94 19.86 9.40
N PRO A 95 -7.78 20.82 9.84
CA PRO A 95 -9.03 21.17 9.16
C PRO A 95 -8.81 21.65 7.72
N ASP A 96 -7.66 22.24 7.40
CA ASP A 96 -7.30 22.65 6.04
C ASP A 96 -6.87 21.47 5.14
N HIS A 97 -6.49 20.33 5.75
CA HIS A 97 -5.98 19.13 5.07
C HIS A 97 -6.88 17.90 5.29
N PHE A 98 -8.19 18.10 5.49
CA PHE A 98 -9.15 17.02 5.75
C PHE A 98 -9.25 15.95 4.63
N ARG A 99 -8.74 16.25 3.43
CA ARG A 99 -8.69 15.30 2.29
C ARG A 99 -7.43 14.43 2.26
N ALA A 100 -6.51 14.61 3.21
CA ALA A 100 -5.23 13.91 3.24
C ALA A 100 -5.40 12.38 3.24
N GLU A 101 -6.41 11.85 3.95
CA GLU A 101 -6.72 10.40 3.99
C GLU A 101 -6.87 9.79 2.58
N ILE A 102 -7.47 10.53 1.64
CA ILE A 102 -7.68 10.09 0.26
C ILE A 102 -6.33 9.97 -0.45
N GLY A 103 -5.47 10.99 -0.30
CA GLY A 103 -4.13 10.99 -0.88
C GLY A 103 -3.26 9.86 -0.33
N ILE A 104 -3.33 9.61 0.99
CA ILE A 104 -2.60 8.54 1.67
C ILE A 104 -3.07 7.17 1.18
N SER A 105 -4.39 7.00 1.02
CA SER A 105 -4.98 5.76 0.50
C SER A 105 -4.56 5.50 -0.95
N LEU A 106 -4.62 6.51 -1.82
CA LEU A 106 -4.16 6.40 -3.22
C LEU A 106 -2.67 6.08 -3.31
N TRP A 107 -1.86 6.70 -2.46
CA TRP A 107 -0.44 6.40 -2.39
C TRP A 107 -0.18 4.95 -1.94
N ARG A 108 -0.92 4.45 -0.95
CA ARG A 108 -0.83 3.06 -0.50
C ARG A 108 -1.18 2.08 -1.64
N ILE A 109 -2.19 2.39 -2.44
CA ILE A 109 -2.56 1.60 -3.63
C ILE A 109 -1.43 1.61 -4.67
N LEU A 110 -0.83 2.77 -4.90
CA LEU A 110 0.29 2.92 -5.82
C LEU A 110 1.49 2.07 -5.35
N MET A 111 1.87 2.17 -4.08
CA MET A 111 3.01 1.47 -3.48
C MET A 111 2.81 -0.05 -3.36
N CYS A 112 1.64 -0.50 -2.93
CA CYS A 112 1.42 -1.91 -2.65
C CYS A 112 0.93 -2.68 -3.89
N GLY A 113 0.15 -2.03 -4.77
CA GLY A 113 -0.48 -2.69 -5.91
C GLY A 113 0.17 -2.38 -7.26
N MET A 114 0.37 -1.10 -7.56
CA MET A 114 0.71 -0.67 -8.93
C MET A 114 2.18 -0.90 -9.30
N ILE A 115 3.10 -0.91 -8.33
CA ILE A 115 4.54 -1.10 -8.57
C ILE A 115 4.85 -2.42 -9.29
N VAL A 116 4.03 -3.45 -9.09
CA VAL A 116 4.20 -4.75 -9.74
C VAL A 116 4.14 -4.62 -11.27
N PHE A 117 3.42 -3.63 -11.80
CA PHE A 117 3.27 -3.38 -13.23
C PHE A 117 4.33 -2.44 -13.82
N MET A 118 5.11 -1.74 -12.98
CA MET A 118 6.07 -0.70 -13.40
C MET A 118 7.40 -1.23 -13.99
N GLY A 119 7.42 -2.46 -14.49
CA GLY A 119 8.55 -2.98 -15.24
C GLY A 119 8.65 -4.50 -15.25
N ARG A 120 9.34 -5.05 -16.25
CA ARG A 120 9.52 -6.50 -16.39
C ARG A 120 10.59 -7.06 -15.44
N SER A 121 11.63 -6.27 -15.14
CA SER A 121 12.74 -6.70 -14.26
C SER A 121 12.43 -6.43 -12.79
N ARG A 122 13.05 -7.20 -11.89
CA ARG A 122 13.05 -6.94 -10.43
C ARG A 122 13.71 -5.60 -10.12
N VAL A 123 14.79 -5.26 -10.84
CA VAL A 123 15.54 -4.00 -10.69
C VAL A 123 14.68 -2.80 -11.08
N THR A 124 13.96 -2.86 -12.21
CA THR A 124 13.11 -1.76 -12.68
C THR A 124 11.96 -1.49 -11.71
N ARG A 125 11.36 -2.53 -11.13
CA ARG A 125 10.29 -2.40 -10.14
C ARG A 125 10.79 -1.83 -8.82
N ALA A 126 11.93 -2.31 -8.33
CA ALA A 126 12.54 -1.79 -7.10
C ALA A 126 13.01 -0.34 -7.25
N SER A 127 13.60 0.03 -8.39
CA SER A 127 14.00 1.42 -8.66
C SER A 127 12.80 2.35 -8.84
N SER A 128 11.73 1.92 -9.52
CA SER A 128 10.50 2.72 -9.62
C SER A 128 9.83 2.92 -8.25
N ALA A 129 9.82 1.88 -7.41
CA ALA A 129 9.36 1.97 -6.03
C ALA A 129 10.13 3.01 -5.23
N LEU A 130 11.47 2.97 -5.32
CA LEU A 130 12.36 3.89 -4.63
C LEU A 130 12.11 5.36 -5.05
N VAL A 131 11.96 5.62 -6.35
CA VAL A 131 11.66 6.97 -6.87
C VAL A 131 10.33 7.48 -6.33
N ILE A 132 9.26 6.68 -6.39
CA ILE A 132 7.96 7.11 -5.87
C ILE A 132 8.03 7.31 -4.34
N ALA A 133 8.76 6.46 -3.61
CA ALA A 133 8.92 6.60 -2.16
C ALA A 133 9.65 7.90 -1.79
N LEU A 134 10.69 8.28 -2.55
CA LEU A 134 11.39 9.57 -2.40
C LEU A 134 10.47 10.76 -2.66
N VAL A 135 9.73 10.73 -3.78
CA VAL A 135 8.74 11.77 -4.10
C VAL A 135 7.73 11.90 -2.96
N THR A 136 7.30 10.77 -2.40
CA THR A 136 6.32 10.76 -1.33
C THR A 136 6.88 11.31 -0.02
N ALA A 137 8.12 10.97 0.32
CA ALA A 137 8.79 11.53 1.50
C ALA A 137 8.89 13.07 1.41
N VAL A 138 9.17 13.60 0.22
CA VAL A 138 9.16 15.05 -0.03
C VAL A 138 7.75 15.62 0.10
N CYS A 139 6.76 15.02 -0.56
CA CYS A 139 5.37 15.47 -0.48
C CYS A 139 4.82 15.49 0.95
N PHE A 140 5.10 14.46 1.76
CA PHE A 140 4.67 14.40 3.16
C PHE A 140 5.34 15.47 4.02
N ARG A 141 6.60 15.81 3.75
CA ARG A 141 7.31 16.88 4.44
C ARG A 141 6.68 18.25 4.17
N GLU A 142 6.18 18.49 2.96
CA GLU A 142 5.54 19.76 2.61
C GLU A 142 4.07 19.81 3.10
N HIS A 143 3.35 18.68 3.07
CA HIS A 143 1.93 18.66 3.43
C HIS A 143 1.65 18.59 4.95
N LEU A 144 2.51 17.94 5.75
CA LEU A 144 2.38 17.76 7.22
C LEU A 144 0.90 17.70 7.70
N PRO A 145 0.14 16.71 7.22
CA PRO A 145 -1.32 16.77 7.23
C PRO A 145 -1.91 16.52 8.63
N PHE A 146 -1.14 15.91 9.54
CA PHE A 146 -1.64 15.54 10.86
C PHE A 146 -1.75 16.75 11.79
N ARG A 147 -2.70 16.67 12.73
CA ARG A 147 -2.95 17.72 13.71
C ARG A 147 -1.83 17.83 14.76
N HIS A 148 -1.29 16.70 15.20
CA HIS A 148 -0.21 16.64 16.19
C HIS A 148 1.17 16.61 15.51
N GLU A 149 2.11 17.38 16.05
CA GLU A 149 3.47 17.48 15.50
C GLU A 149 4.27 16.18 15.65
N SER A 150 4.07 15.44 16.75
CA SER A 150 4.68 14.12 16.95
C SER A 150 4.24 13.12 15.87
N THR A 151 2.95 13.09 15.52
CA THR A 151 2.41 12.22 14.46
C THR A 151 2.95 12.61 13.08
N ASN A 152 3.13 13.90 12.82
CA ASN A 152 3.78 14.38 11.59
C ASN A 152 5.25 13.94 11.52
N GLY A 153 6.00 14.10 12.61
CA GLY A 153 7.39 13.65 12.71
C GLY A 153 7.52 12.14 12.50
N LEU A 154 6.59 11.38 13.08
CA LEU A 154 6.53 9.93 12.93
C LEU A 154 6.22 9.50 11.49
N ALA A 155 5.22 10.11 10.86
CA ALA A 155 4.86 9.83 9.48
C ALA A 155 6.01 10.16 8.51
N TRP A 156 6.70 11.27 8.76
CA TRP A 156 7.90 11.66 8.00
C TRP A 156 9.04 10.65 8.17
N GLY A 157 9.30 10.21 9.40
CA GLY A 157 10.26 9.15 9.70
C GLY A 157 9.91 7.83 9.02
N GLY A 158 8.63 7.45 8.99
CA GLY A 158 8.13 6.27 8.29
C GLY A 158 8.34 6.33 6.77
N CYS A 159 8.19 7.50 6.15
CA CYS A 159 8.47 7.68 4.73
C CYS A 159 9.97 7.45 4.42
N TRP A 160 10.86 7.98 5.25
CA TRP A 160 12.30 7.74 5.11
C TRP A 160 12.70 6.30 5.39
N LEU A 161 12.05 5.66 6.35
CA LEU A 161 12.26 4.24 6.61
C LEU A 161 11.93 3.39 5.37
N LEU A 162 10.81 3.68 4.70
CA LEU A 162 10.44 3.00 3.44
C LEU A 162 11.48 3.24 2.33
N VAL A 163 12.01 4.45 2.20
CA VAL A 163 13.08 4.75 1.24
C VAL A 163 14.32 3.91 1.51
N ILE A 164 14.76 3.84 2.77
CA ILE A 164 15.94 3.05 3.17
C ILE A 164 15.70 1.56 2.91
N THR A 165 14.53 1.05 3.27
CA THR A 165 14.15 -0.35 3.00
C THR A 165 14.18 -0.68 1.50
N LEU A 166 13.61 0.18 0.65
CA LEU A 166 13.61 -0.03 -0.80
C LEU A 166 15.00 0.10 -1.41
N LEU A 167 15.85 0.98 -0.88
CA LEU A 167 17.25 1.11 -1.27
C LEU A 167 18.04 -0.16 -0.92
N MET A 168 17.85 -0.70 0.28
CA MET A 168 18.48 -1.95 0.70
C MET A 168 18.01 -3.14 -0.13
N ALA A 169 16.71 -3.22 -0.42
CA ALA A 169 16.16 -4.23 -1.31
C ALA A 169 16.79 -4.14 -2.72
N LEU A 170 16.95 -2.92 -3.25
CA LEU A 170 17.61 -2.71 -4.54
C LEU A 170 19.09 -3.15 -4.52
N MET A 171 19.83 -2.86 -3.44
CA MET A 171 21.22 -3.28 -3.27
C MET A 171 21.37 -4.81 -3.26
N ILE A 172 20.44 -5.52 -2.60
CA ILE A 172 20.41 -6.99 -2.60
C ILE A 172 20.15 -7.54 -4.00
N ILE A 173 19.25 -6.91 -4.76
CA ILE A 173 18.89 -7.37 -6.12
C ILE A 173 20.01 -7.10 -7.12
N VAL A 174 20.66 -5.93 -7.05
CA VAL A 174 21.73 -5.54 -7.98
C VAL A 174 23.06 -6.20 -7.61
N ALA A 175 23.25 -6.54 -6.33
CA ALA A 175 24.46 -7.14 -5.77
C ALA A 175 25.77 -6.49 -6.30
N PRO A 176 25.91 -5.15 -6.23
CA PRO A 176 27.09 -4.46 -6.77
C PRO A 176 28.37 -4.78 -5.99
N PHE A 177 28.23 -5.18 -4.72
CA PHE A 177 29.31 -5.59 -3.84
C PHE A 177 29.14 -7.07 -3.50
N LYS A 178 30.25 -7.82 -3.40
CA LYS A 178 30.27 -9.20 -2.89
C LYS A 178 30.13 -9.22 -1.36
N ILE A 179 29.08 -8.59 -0.84
CA ILE A 179 28.74 -8.59 0.57
C ILE A 179 27.72 -9.70 0.80
N ASP A 180 27.90 -10.44 1.88
CA ASP A 180 26.98 -11.49 2.26
C ASP A 180 25.55 -10.96 2.45
N SER A 181 24.58 -11.61 1.79
CA SER A 181 23.17 -11.21 1.82
C SER A 181 22.57 -11.26 3.22
N TRP A 182 23.07 -12.14 4.10
CA TRP A 182 22.60 -12.24 5.49
C TRP A 182 23.00 -11.02 6.32
N ALA A 183 24.18 -10.45 6.08
CA ALA A 183 24.66 -9.25 6.79
C ALA A 183 23.82 -8.03 6.42
N LEU A 184 23.51 -7.86 5.13
CA LEU A 184 22.60 -6.80 4.66
C LEU A 184 21.19 -6.95 5.23
N GLY A 185 20.68 -8.18 5.33
CA GLY A 185 19.40 -8.47 5.98
C GLY A 185 19.38 -8.09 7.45
N MET A 186 20.42 -8.45 8.21
CA MET A 186 20.54 -8.09 9.63
C MET A 186 20.59 -6.58 9.85
N VAL A 187 21.35 -5.85 9.03
CA VAL A 187 21.41 -4.39 9.07
C VAL A 187 20.03 -3.78 8.82
N MET A 188 19.28 -4.30 7.84
CA MET A 188 17.93 -3.83 7.55
C MET A 188 16.99 -4.04 8.74
N VAL A 189 17.02 -5.22 9.37
CA VAL A 189 16.20 -5.52 10.55
C VAL A 189 16.55 -4.58 11.70
N LEU A 190 17.83 -4.42 12.04
CA LEU A 190 18.28 -3.53 13.10
C LEU A 190 17.88 -2.07 12.85
N CYS A 191 18.02 -1.58 11.62
CA CYS A 191 17.65 -0.22 11.27
C CYS A 191 16.14 0.01 11.43
N THR A 192 15.31 -0.95 10.98
CA THR A 192 13.86 -0.88 11.13
C THR A 192 13.40 -0.95 12.59
N THR A 193 14.02 -1.78 13.43
CA THR A 193 13.67 -1.91 14.85
C THR A 193 14.06 -0.66 15.64
N ILE A 194 15.20 -0.03 15.33
CA ILE A 194 15.61 1.22 15.97
C ILE A 194 14.60 2.33 15.69
N VAL A 195 14.18 2.50 14.42
CA VAL A 195 13.17 3.51 14.06
C VAL A 195 11.83 3.22 14.74
N PHE A 196 11.45 1.94 14.85
CA PHE A 196 10.24 1.53 15.57
C PHE A 196 10.31 1.80 17.08
N CYS A 197 11.44 1.54 17.73
CA CYS A 197 11.65 1.87 19.15
C CYS A 197 11.66 3.38 19.40
N PHE A 198 12.28 4.15 18.50
CA PHE A 198 12.26 5.61 18.54
C PHE A 198 10.84 6.15 18.38
N ALA A 199 10.06 5.58 17.46
CA ALA A 199 8.66 5.90 17.25
C ALA A 199 7.81 5.71 18.52
N ILE A 200 7.98 4.57 19.22
CA ILE A 200 7.23 4.28 20.45
C ILE A 200 7.63 5.22 21.58
N SER A 201 8.90 5.60 21.67
CA SER A 201 9.41 6.44 22.76
C SER A 201 8.94 7.89 22.68
N PHE A 202 8.50 8.35 21.49
CA PHE A 202 8.02 9.72 21.23
C PHE A 202 6.51 9.83 21.00
N SER A 203 5.78 8.71 21.10
CA SER A 203 4.31 8.66 21.05
C SER A 203 3.70 8.72 22.44
#